data_AF-A0A257XRG9-F1
#
_entry.id   AF-A0A257XRG9-F1
#
_cell.length_a   1.000
_cell.length_b   1.000
_cell.length_c   1.000
_cell.angle_alpha   90.00
_cell.angle_beta   90.00
_cell.angle_gamma   90.00
#
_symmetry.space_group_name_H-M   'P 1'
#
loop_
_entity.id
_entity.type
_entity.pdbx_description
1 polymer ?
#
loop_
_entity_poly.entity_id
_entity_poly.type
_entity_poly.pdbx_seq_one_letter_code
_entity_poly.pdbx_strand_id
1 'polypeptide(L)' 'ILAKDAGDHVKQMFASSFKLGPKFFKDFQTFWDLPADWTLLEEEIGIPHYGSHYHMDVSELPDVKTVQFVEQ' A
#
# COMPACT_ATOMS: atom_id res chain seq x y z
N ILE A 1 3.03 -5.46 16.67
CA ILE A 1 2.35 -4.38 15.90
C ILE A 1 2.86 -3.00 16.30
N LEU A 2 2.64 -2.55 17.55
CA LEU A 2 3.17 -1.26 18.03
C LEU A 2 4.70 -1.13 17.88
N ALA A 3 5.45 -2.15 18.31
CA ALA A 3 6.91 -2.18 18.17
C ALA A 3 7.41 -2.44 16.72
N LYS A 4 6.50 -2.60 15.74
CA LYS A 4 6.81 -3.01 14.36
C LYS A 4 7.72 -4.26 14.26
N ASP A 5 7.67 -5.15 15.25
CA ASP A 5 8.46 -6.38 15.29
C ASP A 5 7.78 -7.49 14.48
N ALA A 6 8.31 -7.71 13.27
CA ALA A 6 7.92 -8.74 12.31
C ALA A 6 9.02 -8.83 11.23
N GLY A 7 8.98 -9.84 10.38
CA GLY A 7 9.86 -9.89 9.20
C GLY A 7 9.53 -8.79 8.19
N ASP A 8 10.52 -8.33 7.42
CA ASP A 8 10.36 -7.22 6.47
C ASP A 8 9.33 -7.52 5.37
N HIS A 9 9.20 -8.79 4.97
CA HIS A 9 8.16 -9.25 4.05
C HIS A 9 6.74 -9.02 4.60
N VAL A 10 6.53 -9.21 5.91
CA VAL A 10 5.24 -8.94 6.56
C VAL A 10 4.98 -7.44 6.58
N LYS A 11 5.98 -6.64 6.96
CA LYS A 11 5.85 -5.17 7.02
C LYS A 11 5.54 -4.60 5.63
N GLN A 12 6.22 -5.08 4.59
CA GLN A 12 6.05 -4.58 3.23
C GLN A 12 4.67 -4.92 2.66
N MET A 13 4.21 -6.15 2.89
CA MET A 13 2.86 -6.57 2.49
C MET A 13 1.79 -5.65 3.08
N PHE A 14 1.88 -5.31 4.36
CA PHE A 14 0.92 -4.40 4.99
C PHE A 14 1.09 -2.96 4.53
N ALA A 15 2.32 -2.45 4.44
CA ALA A 15 2.58 -1.07 4.02
C ALA A 15 2.09 -0.78 2.59
N SER A 16 2.33 -1.69 1.64
CA SER A 16 1.78 -1.59 0.27
C SER A 16 0.25 -1.63 0.27
N SER A 17 -0.35 -2.57 1.02
CA SER A 17 -1.80 -2.71 1.12
C SER A 17 -2.48 -1.48 1.72
N PHE A 18 -1.85 -0.81 2.68
CA PHE A 18 -2.38 0.42 3.29
C PHE A 18 -2.39 1.60 2.32
N LYS A 19 -1.37 1.71 1.45
CA LYS A 19 -1.32 2.74 0.39
C LYS A 19 -2.43 2.54 -0.64
N LEU A 20 -2.70 1.29 -1.04
CA LEU A 20 -3.72 0.95 -2.03
C LEU A 20 -5.15 0.98 -1.46
N GLY A 21 -5.33 0.62 -0.19
CA GLY A 21 -6.64 0.46 0.44
C GLY A 21 -6.76 1.25 1.74
N PRO A 22 -7.17 2.54 1.70
CA PRO A 22 -7.36 3.34 2.91
C PRO A 22 -8.40 2.75 3.88
N LYS A 23 -9.44 2.09 3.35
CA LYS A 23 -10.43 1.36 4.15
C LYS A 23 -9.78 0.22 4.94
N PHE A 24 -8.91 -0.56 4.29
CA PHE A 24 -8.22 -1.67 4.94
C PHE A 24 -7.30 -1.17 6.06
N PHE A 25 -6.56 -0.09 5.84
CA PHE A 25 -5.74 0.53 6.89
C PHE A 25 -6.58 0.97 8.10
N LYS A 26 -7.72 1.64 7.86
CA LYS A 26 -8.62 2.08 8.94
C LYS A 26 -9.23 0.90 9.70
N ASP A 27 -9.67 -0.12 8.99
CA ASP A 27 -10.23 -1.33 9.60
C ASP A 27 -9.14 -2.07 10.42
N PHE A 28 -7.90 -2.11 9.93
CA PHE A 28 -6.75 -2.66 10.64
C PHE A 28 -6.40 -1.88 11.92
N GLN A 29 -6.36 -0.55 11.85
CA GLN A 29 -6.15 0.30 13.04
C GLN A 29 -7.25 0.10 14.07
N THR A 30 -8.51 0.03 13.64
CA THR A 30 -9.66 -0.17 14.52
C THR A 30 -9.63 -1.54 15.18
N PHE A 31 -9.33 -2.59 14.42
CA PHE A 31 -9.30 -3.97 14.93
C PHE A 31 -8.23 -4.17 16.01
N TRP A 32 -7.06 -3.57 15.83
CA TRP A 32 -5.92 -3.70 16.74
C TRP A 32 -5.84 -2.58 17.80
N ASP A 33 -6.83 -1.67 17.84
CA ASP A 33 -6.88 -0.50 18.72
C ASP A 33 -5.56 0.31 18.68
N LEU A 34 -5.11 0.64 17.47
CA LEU A 34 -3.85 1.34 17.27
C LEU A 34 -4.01 2.85 17.45
N PRO A 35 -3.01 3.53 18.04
CA PRO A 35 -2.97 4.99 18.10
C PRO A 35 -3.11 5.63 16.72
N ALA A 36 -3.75 6.80 16.66
CA ALA A 36 -3.99 7.52 15.40
C ALA A 36 -2.70 7.95 14.69
N ASP A 37 -1.60 8.12 15.44
CA ASP A 37 -0.27 8.44 14.95
C ASP A 37 0.55 7.21 14.55
N TRP A 38 0.03 5.99 14.79
CA TRP A 38 0.69 4.77 14.34
C TRP A 38 0.60 4.64 12.80
N THR A 39 1.75 4.60 12.15
CA THR A 39 1.88 4.45 10.70
C THR A 39 2.93 3.39 10.35
N LEU A 40 2.84 2.83 9.15
CA LEU A 40 3.85 1.92 8.60
C LEU A 40 4.08 2.28 7.13
N LEU A 41 5.19 2.94 6.85
CA LEU A 41 5.57 3.38 5.51
C LEU A 41 6.58 2.39 4.89
N GLU A 42 6.47 2.13 3.59
CA GLU A 42 7.40 1.21 2.90
C GLU A 42 8.84 1.71 2.94
N GLU A 43 9.01 3.03 2.92
CA GLU A 43 10.27 3.75 2.96
C GLU A 43 11.03 3.51 4.27
N GLU A 44 10.33 3.14 5.35
CA GLU A 44 10.91 2.88 6.68
C GLU A 44 11.40 1.43 6.86
N ILE A 45 11.10 0.53 5.93
CA ILE A 45 11.41 -0.92 6.05
C ILE A 45 12.86 -1.21 5.67
N GLY A 46 13.51 -0.33 4.90
CA GLY A 46 14.92 -0.48 4.50
C GLY A 46 15.14 -1.42 3.31
N ILE A 47 14.09 -1.77 2.57
CA ILE A 47 14.18 -2.56 1.34
C ILE A 47 13.84 -1.71 0.09
N PRO A 48 14.31 -2.11 -1.11
CA PRO A 48 13.97 -1.42 -2.35
C PRO A 48 12.45 -1.41 -2.59
N HIS A 49 11.94 -0.26 -3.01
CA HIS A 49 10.51 0.00 -3.23
C HIS A 49 10.27 0.70 -4.58
N TYR A 50 10.93 0.20 -5.62
CA TYR A 50 10.82 0.72 -6.98
C TYR A 50 9.39 0.52 -7.50
N GLY A 51 8.82 1.56 -8.11
CA GLY A 51 7.45 1.54 -8.62
C GLY A 51 6.36 1.84 -7.59
N SER A 52 6.71 2.10 -6.31
CA SER A 52 5.71 2.39 -5.27
C SER A 52 4.98 3.73 -5.46
N HIS A 53 5.62 4.69 -6.14
CA HIS A 53 5.08 6.03 -6.39
C HIS A 53 4.93 6.35 -7.88
N TYR A 54 5.86 5.84 -8.69
CA TYR A 54 5.92 6.15 -10.11
C TYR A 54 5.57 4.91 -10.93
N HIS A 55 4.47 5.00 -11.65
CA HIS A 55 4.02 4.02 -12.62
C HIS A 55 3.37 4.77 -13.80
N MET A 56 3.32 4.12 -14.95
CA MET A 56 2.63 4.61 -16.15
C MET A 56 1.68 3.52 -16.62
N ASP A 57 0.40 3.85 -16.74
CA ASP A 57 -0.59 2.92 -17.25
C ASP A 57 -0.51 2.80 -18.77
N VAL A 58 -0.91 1.65 -19.31
CA VAL A 58 -0.86 1.39 -20.77
C VAL A 58 -1.84 2.31 -21.52
N SER A 59 -2.93 2.75 -20.89
CA SER A 59 -3.87 3.72 -21.47
C SER A 59 -3.27 5.09 -21.74
N GLU A 60 -2.11 5.41 -21.16
CA GLU A 60 -1.39 6.66 -21.41
C GLU A 60 -0.60 6.65 -22.73
N LEU A 61 -0.50 5.49 -23.40
CA LEU A 61 0.18 5.36 -24.70
C LEU A 61 -0.71 5.82 -25.87
N PRO A 62 -0.13 6.39 -26.94
CA PRO A 62 -0.89 6.82 -28.11
C PRO A 62 -1.72 5.69 -28.74
N ASP A 63 -2.97 5.99 -29.07
CA ASP A 63 -3.94 5.08 -29.74
C ASP A 63 -4.37 3.83 -28.93
N VAL A 64 -4.05 3.76 -27.63
CA VAL A 64 -4.57 2.69 -26.75
C VAL A 64 -5.99 3.02 -26.29
N LYS A 65 -6.91 2.07 -26.44
CA LYS A 65 -8.30 2.16 -25.92
C LYS A 65 -8.59 0.94 -25.04
N THR A 66 -8.61 1.15 -23.73
CA THR A 66 -8.92 0.09 -22.76
C THR A 66 -10.42 -0.09 -22.61
N VAL A 67 -10.85 -1.32 -22.25
CA VAL A 67 -12.23 -1.62 -21.89
C VAL A 67 -12.26 -1.97 -20.41
N GLN A 68 -13.09 -1.28 -19.64
CA GLN A 68 -13.23 -1.49 -18.20
C GLN A 68 -14.34 -2.50 -17.91
N PHE A 69 -13.99 -3.60 -17.22
CA PHE A 69 -14.92 -4.67 -16.85
C PHE A 69 -15.18 -4.74 -15.34
N VAL A 70 -14.46 -3.96 -14.55
CA VAL A 70 -14.47 -3.99 -13.08
C VAL A 70 -14.46 -2.58 -12.50
N GLU A 71 -15.00 -2.43 -11.30
CA GLU A 71 -14.81 -1.21 -10.49
C GLU A 71 -13.32 -1.06 -10.12
N GLN A 72 -12.82 0.18 -10.14
CA GLN A 72 -11.44 0.55 -9.77
C GLN A 72 -11.44 1.34 -8.46
#